data_AF-A0A1J4V348-F1
#
_entry.id   AF-A0A1J4V348-F1
#
_cell.length_a   1.000
_cell.length_b   1.000
_cell.length_c   1.000
_cell.angle_alpha   90.00
_cell.angle_beta   90.00
_cell.angle_gamma   90.00
#
_symmetry.space_group_name_H-M   'P 1'
#
loop_
_entity.id
_entity.type
_entity.pdbx_description
1 polymer ?
#
loop_
_entity_poly.entity_id
_entity_poly.type
_entity_poly.pdbx_seq_one_letter_code
_entity_poly.pdbx_strand_id
1 'polypeptide(L)' 'MERSIQNENGPNAAEAAILIQAMLQETMVQGSVDSEPERFRNILADLNSGAIAPFVAIAQARSIAASRQDYH' A
#
# COMPACT_ATOMS: atom_id res chain seq x y z
N MET A 1 21.21 -11.24 19.09
CA MET A 1 21.47 -11.49 17.66
C MET A 1 20.13 -11.48 16.95
N GLU A 2 19.61 -10.31 16.61
CA GLU A 2 18.36 -10.19 15.84
C GLU A 2 18.72 -10.30 14.36
N ARG A 3 18.37 -11.44 13.76
CA ARG A 3 18.58 -11.65 12.33
C ARG A 3 17.57 -10.79 11.58
N SER A 4 18.04 -9.67 11.04
CA SER A 4 17.34 -8.94 9.98
C SER A 4 17.18 -9.90 8.81
N ILE A 5 15.99 -10.48 8.66
CA ILE A 5 15.60 -11.25 7.48
C ILE A 5 15.45 -10.21 6.37
N GLN A 6 16.56 -9.84 5.73
CA GLN A 6 16.52 -9.13 4.46
C GLN A 6 15.97 -10.14 3.46
N ASN A 7 14.67 -10.03 3.18
CA ASN A 7 13.98 -10.88 2.22
C ASN A 7 14.57 -10.58 0.83
N GLU A 8 15.44 -11.45 0.35
CA GLU A 8 16.13 -11.34 -0.96
C GLU A 8 15.16 -11.56 -2.14
N ASN A 9 13.96 -12.04 -1.82
CA ASN A 9 12.80 -12.06 -2.70
C ASN A 9 11.95 -10.85 -2.31
N GLY A 10 11.47 -10.07 -3.29
CA GLY A 10 10.71 -8.84 -3.03
C GLY A 10 9.54 -8.99 -2.04
N PRO A 11 8.87 -7.88 -1.67
CA PRO A 11 7.88 -7.86 -0.61
C PRO A 11 6.83 -8.95 -0.83
N ASN A 12 6.62 -9.80 0.18
CA ASN A 12 5.57 -10.80 0.11
C ASN A 12 4.18 -10.14 0.28
N ALA A 13 3.10 -10.90 0.09
CA ALA A 13 1.74 -10.35 0.16
C ALA A 13 1.41 -9.74 1.54
N ALA A 14 1.90 -10.33 2.63
CA ALA A 14 1.69 -9.80 3.97
C ALA A 14 2.46 -8.49 4.19
N GLU A 15 3.72 -8.42 3.75
CA GLU A 15 4.53 -7.19 3.81
C GLU A 15 3.90 -6.06 2.99
N ALA A 16 3.44 -6.37 1.77
CA ALA A 16 2.72 -5.42 0.93
C ALA A 16 1.42 -4.94 1.60
N ALA A 17 0.63 -5.84 2.17
CA ALA A 17 -0.61 -5.47 2.86
C ALA A 17 -0.34 -4.54 4.06
N ILE A 18 0.70 -4.80 4.86
CA ILE A 18 1.09 -3.95 5.99
C ILE A 18 1.46 -2.53 5.50
N LEU A 19 2.28 -2.43 4.46
CA LEU A 19 2.67 -1.13 3.89
C LEU A 19 1.47 -0.35 3.34
N ILE A 20 0.58 -1.03 2.62
CA ILE A 20 -0.61 -0.40 2.02
C ILE A 20 -1.59 0.04 3.10
N GLN A 21 -1.72 -0.75 4.18
CA GLN A 21 -2.55 -0.39 5.32
C GLN A 21 -2.00 0.82 6.09
N ALA A 22 -0.67 0.95 6.20
CA ALA A 22 -0.04 2.14 6.77
C ALA A 22 -0.33 3.40 5.92
N MET A 23 -0.21 3.29 4.59
CA MET A 23 -0.55 4.40 3.67
C MET A 23 -2.04 4.79 3.76
N LEU A 24 -2.94 3.82 3.90
CA LEU A 24 -4.36 4.07 4.14
C LEU A 24 -4.61 4.80 5.46
N GLN A 25 -3.96 4.39 6.55
CA GLN A 25 -4.10 5.06 7.85
C GLN A 25 -3.59 6.50 7.79
N GLU A 26 -2.42 6.72 7.19
CA GLU A 26 -1.88 8.06 6.97
C GLU A 26 -2.87 8.93 6.16
N THR A 27 -3.46 8.36 5.11
CA THR A 27 -4.46 9.02 4.27
C THR A 27 -5.72 9.43 5.05
N MET A 28 -6.17 8.61 5.99
CA MET A 28 -7.30 8.94 6.87
C MET A 28 -6.93 10.00 7.91
N VAL A 29 -5.70 9.98 8.43
CA VAL A 29 -5.23 10.94 9.46
C VAL A 29 -4.99 12.32 8.86
N GLN A 30 -4.39 12.41 7.67
CA GLN A 30 -4.07 13.70 7.02
C GLN A 30 -5.30 14.39 6.39
N GLY A 31 -6.49 13.80 6.53
CA GLY A 31 -7.67 14.18 5.76
C GLY A 31 -7.61 13.54 4.38
N SER A 32 -8.63 12.76 4.06
CA SER A 32 -8.75 12.08 2.77
C SER A 32 -9.38 13.02 1.75
N VAL A 33 -8.83 13.05 0.54
CA VAL A 33 -9.47 13.73 -0.59
C VAL A 33 -10.19 12.68 -1.42
N ASP A 34 -11.38 13.00 -1.92
CA ASP A 34 -12.14 12.13 -2.84
C ASP A 34 -12.29 10.67 -2.35
N SER A 35 -11.91 9.70 -3.19
CA SER A 35 -12.08 8.25 -2.99
C SER A 35 -10.76 7.53 -2.69
N GLU A 36 -9.73 8.22 -2.22
CA GLU A 36 -8.42 7.61 -1.92
C GLU A 36 -8.51 6.41 -0.95
N PRO A 37 -9.25 6.50 0.18
CA PRO A 37 -9.35 5.38 1.12
C PRO A 37 -10.00 4.15 0.48
N GLU A 38 -10.98 4.34 -0.39
CA GLU A 38 -11.61 3.26 -1.15
C GLU A 38 -10.65 2.63 -2.15
N ARG A 39 -9.83 3.43 -2.83
CA ARG A 39 -8.81 2.92 -3.75
C ARG A 39 -7.77 2.07 -3.02
N PHE A 40 -7.29 2.49 -1.86
CA PHE A 40 -6.40 1.67 -1.02
C PHE A 40 -7.07 0.36 -0.56
N ARG A 41 -8.35 0.40 -0.17
CA ARG A 41 -9.12 -0.80 0.22
C ARG A 41 -9.28 -1.78 -0.94
N ASN A 42 -9.53 -1.28 -2.16
CA ASN A 42 -9.63 -2.12 -3.35
C ASN A 42 -8.30 -2.81 -3.66
N ILE A 43 -7.18 -2.09 -3.59
CA ILE A 43 -5.84 -2.68 -3.77
C ILE A 43 -5.58 -3.78 -2.73
N LEU A 44 -5.98 -3.59 -1.47
CA LEU A 44 -5.86 -4.62 -0.43
C LEU A 44 -6.72 -5.85 -0.74
N ALA A 45 -7.94 -5.67 -1.26
CA ALA A 45 -8.80 -6.77 -1.66
C ALA A 45 -8.21 -7.56 -2.85
N ASP A 46 -7.69 -6.86 -3.85
CA ASP A 46 -7.03 -7.47 -5.02
C ASP A 46 -5.75 -8.22 -4.61
N LEU A 47 -4.99 -7.66 -3.67
CA LEU A 47 -3.79 -8.31 -3.12
C LEU A 47 -4.15 -9.57 -2.33
N ASN A 48 -5.16 -9.51 -1.46
CA ASN A 48 -5.58 -10.64 -0.62
C ASN A 48 -6.22 -11.77 -1.42
N SER A 49 -6.90 -11.45 -2.53
CA SER A 49 -7.45 -12.45 -3.46
C SER A 49 -6.38 -13.04 -4.39
N GLY A 50 -5.16 -12.47 -4.41
CA GLY A 50 -4.11 -12.86 -5.34
C GLY A 50 -4.33 -12.38 -6.78
N ALA A 51 -5.29 -11.47 -7.01
CA ALA A 51 -5.56 -10.88 -8.31
C ALA A 51 -4.39 -10.02 -8.82
N ILE A 52 -3.61 -9.44 -7.89
CA ILE A 52 -2.40 -8.67 -8.21
C ILE A 52 -1.21 -9.15 -7.38
N ALA A 53 -0.01 -9.05 -7.96
CA ALA A 53 1.22 -9.36 -7.25
C ALA A 53 1.55 -8.27 -6.20
N PRO A 54 2.27 -8.61 -5.11
CA PRO A 54 2.61 -7.67 -4.04
C PRO A 54 3.30 -6.38 -4.52
N PHE A 55 4.24 -6.49 -5.46
CA PHE A 55 4.94 -5.32 -6.01
C PHE A 55 4.01 -4.40 -6.82
N VAL A 56 3.03 -4.97 -7.52
CA VAL A 56 2.01 -4.21 -8.26
C VAL A 56 1.11 -3.46 -7.29
N ALA A 57 0.68 -4.12 -6.22
CA ALA A 57 -0.14 -3.51 -5.17
C ALA A 57 0.57 -2.30 -4.52
N ILE A 58 1.86 -2.46 -4.19
CA ILE A 58 2.67 -1.37 -3.62
C ILE A 58 2.82 -0.21 -4.62
N ALA A 59 3.07 -0.50 -5.89
CA ALA A 59 3.21 0.54 -6.92
C ALA A 59 1.93 1.36 -7.08
N GLN A 60 0.76 0.69 -7.12
CA GLN A 60 -0.53 1.38 -7.19
C GLN A 60 -0.79 2.24 -5.95
N ALA A 61 -0.53 1.71 -4.76
CA ALA A 61 -0.71 2.44 -3.51
C ALA A 61 0.19 3.69 -3.44
N ARG A 62 1.46 3.57 -3.88
CA ARG A 62 2.37 4.72 -3.99
C ARG A 62 1.88 5.76 -4.98
N SER A 63 1.29 5.35 -6.11
CA SER A 63 0.74 6.30 -7.08
C SER A 63 -0.38 7.14 -6.47
N ILE A 64 -1.24 6.55 -5.62
CA ILE A 64 -2.29 7.28 -4.91
C ILE A 64 -1.67 8.28 -3.93
N ALA A 65 -0.71 7.84 -3.11
CA ALA A 65 -0.02 8.72 -2.17
C ALA A 65 0.75 9.86 -2.86
N ALA A 66 1.37 9.60 -4.02
CA ALA A 66 2.08 10.60 -4.80
C ALA A 66 1.14 11.64 -5.42
N SER A 67 -0.06 11.25 -5.86
CA SER A 67 -1.07 12.20 -6.34
C SER A 67 -1.42 13.25 -5.29
N ARG A 68 -1.28 12.97 -3.99
CA ARG A 68 -1.47 13.97 -2.92
C ARG A 68 -0.39 15.05 -2.90
N GLN A 69 0.86 14.69 -3.18
CA GLN A 69 1.97 15.64 -3.15
C GLN A 69 1.88 16.68 -4.26
N ASP A 70 1.19 16.37 -5.36
CA ASP A 70 0.99 17.28 -6.49
C ASP A 70 -0.17 18.28 -6.24
N TYR A 71 -1.08 17.98 -5.30
CA TYR A 71 -2.21 18.84 -4.92
C TYR A 71 -1.85 19.92 -3.87
N HIS A 72 -0.63 19.89 -3.33
CA HIS A 72 -0.13 20.82 -2.29
C HIS A 72 0.91 21.80 -2.85
#